data_AF-A0A2G6L1C5-F1
#
_entry.id   AF-A0A2G6L1C5-F1
#
_cell.length_a   1.000
_cell.length_b   1.000
_cell.length_c   1.000
_cell.angle_alpha   90.00
_cell.angle_beta   90.00
_cell.angle_gamma   90.00
#
_symmetry.space_group_name_H-M   'P 1'
#
loop_
_entity.id
_entity.type
_entity.pdbx_description
1 polymer ?
#
loop_
_entity_poly.entity_id
_entity_poly.type
_entity_poly.pdbx_seq_one_letter_code
_entity_poly.pdbx_strand_id
1 'polypeptide(L)'
;MTIKLRHLLAASASVFAFNITSATASTDKEIQATMRDASESLSVLIPYAYDDARFTATNEQPRIRQHLAKLNTLFAKKTELLGDDSDTTWITLNVIQQHLADTSKFYQAGYYATSQYLLTNIPALCTTCHIQDSAHSAIQGILKRNQFANDFSYGEYLFTIRNYKKSKQFFKSYLTDPDVQQSKLRSLKSLERLLTIELGVNQSISNARKLLSDYQQNLQHLEIKEVTNDWLSGLNAINTEANTYSDLEKMFNEWFSKSPSHSHEFILHESKRPKAIWLRSKFFDLLKTPQHAEDTADTLYMLAVLSRILGPDEPYSFANLYLKQCVTQYPTTRSARHCLQEYKNHLSFYYGGSAGESVPDDLVKEYQKMKKSLESSK
;
A
#
# COMPACT_ATOMS: atom_id res chain seq x y z
N MET A 1 52.19 59.32 27.90
CA MET A 1 51.08 60.09 28.52
C MET A 1 49.80 59.58 27.86
N THR A 2 49.15 58.56 28.42
CA THR A 2 47.80 58.65 29.07
C THR A 2 46.75 59.24 28.11
N ILE A 3 45.64 58.58 27.75
CA ILE A 3 44.53 58.08 28.58
C ILE A 3 43.70 57.01 27.81
N LYS A 4 43.20 56.01 28.55
CA LYS A 4 42.18 55.00 28.20
C LYS A 4 40.79 55.62 28.03
N LEU A 5 39.97 55.14 27.11
CA LEU A 5 38.51 55.06 27.33
C LEU A 5 37.95 53.74 26.79
N ARG A 6 37.43 52.92 27.72
CA ARG A 6 36.66 51.69 27.47
C ARG A 6 35.20 52.08 27.39
N HIS A 7 34.48 51.62 26.36
CA HIS A 7 33.04 51.45 26.43
C HIS A 7 32.70 49.97 26.21
N LEU A 8 32.27 49.32 27.29
CA LEU A 8 31.58 48.04 27.29
C LEU A 8 30.12 48.28 26.87
N LEU A 9 29.68 47.63 25.79
CA LEU A 9 28.27 47.37 25.52
C LEU A 9 28.03 45.89 25.80
N ALA A 10 27.32 45.61 26.90
CA ALA A 10 26.83 44.28 27.23
C ALA A 10 25.55 44.03 26.43
N ALA A 11 25.60 43.09 25.49
CA ALA A 11 24.41 42.57 24.81
C ALA A 11 23.85 41.39 25.60
N SER A 12 22.66 41.57 26.16
CA SER A 12 21.91 40.56 26.91
C SER A 12 21.33 39.51 25.95
N ALA A 13 22.02 38.39 25.76
CA ALA A 13 21.47 37.23 25.07
C ALA A 13 20.45 36.52 25.99
N SER A 14 19.16 36.76 25.77
CA SER A 14 18.08 36.00 26.42
C SER A 14 17.96 34.64 25.74
N VAL A 15 18.50 33.60 26.38
CA VAL A 15 18.30 32.20 25.97
C VAL A 15 16.92 31.76 26.46
N PHE A 16 15.90 31.87 25.60
CA PHE A 16 14.64 31.16 25.81
C PHE A 16 14.84 29.70 25.44
N ALA A 17 15.14 28.87 26.45
CA ALA A 17 15.07 27.42 26.31
C ALA A 17 13.59 27.01 26.30
N PHE A 18 13.00 26.91 25.11
CA PHE A 18 11.70 26.28 24.92
C PHE A 18 11.83 24.76 25.18
N ASN A 19 11.38 24.32 26.36
CA ASN A 19 11.16 22.91 26.65
C ASN A 19 9.91 22.42 25.89
N ILE A 20 10.06 22.11 24.60
CA ILE A 20 9.05 21.42 23.79
C ILE A 20 9.58 20.01 23.49
N THR A 21 9.48 19.07 24.43
CA THR A 21 9.99 17.69 24.19
C THR A 21 9.16 16.55 24.78
N SER A 22 7.93 16.79 25.27
CA SER A 22 7.19 15.73 26.00
C SER A 22 5.99 15.12 25.27
N ALA A 23 5.47 15.73 24.20
CA ALA A 23 4.19 15.32 23.61
C ALA A 23 4.31 14.23 22.52
N THR A 24 5.47 14.05 21.88
CA THR A 24 5.64 13.12 20.76
C THR A 24 5.82 11.67 21.20
N ALA A 25 6.44 11.43 22.35
CA ALA A 25 6.78 10.07 22.81
C ALA A 25 5.59 9.24 23.33
N SER A 26 4.50 9.88 23.76
CA SER A 26 3.28 9.18 24.18
C SER A 26 2.50 8.61 23.00
N THR A 27 2.46 9.35 21.89
CA THR A 27 1.70 9.00 20.68
C THR A 27 2.25 7.75 20.01
N ASP A 28 3.58 7.63 19.88
CA ASP A 28 4.21 6.45 19.26
C ASP A 28 3.90 5.14 20.01
N LYS A 29 3.87 5.19 21.35
CA LYS A 29 3.55 4.01 22.18
C LYS A 29 2.11 3.57 22.01
N GLU A 30 1.19 4.52 21.88
CA GLU A 30 -0.24 4.25 21.68
C GLU A 30 -0.52 3.69 20.29
N ILE A 31 0.12 4.24 19.25
CA ILE A 31 0.05 3.70 17.88
C ILE A 31 0.57 2.26 17.85
N GLN A 32 1.74 2.00 18.45
CA GLN A 32 2.32 0.66 18.51
C GLN A 32 1.45 -0.32 19.30
N ALA A 33 0.81 0.11 20.38
CA ALA A 33 -0.12 -0.71 21.15
C ALA A 33 -1.36 -1.04 20.31
N THR A 34 -1.96 -0.05 19.65
CA THR A 34 -3.13 -0.26 18.79
C THR A 34 -2.82 -1.19 17.61
N MET A 35 -1.69 -1.01 16.94
CA MET A 35 -1.29 -1.88 15.82
C MET A 35 -0.97 -3.30 16.28
N ARG A 36 -0.47 -3.48 17.51
CA ARG A 36 -0.31 -4.80 18.12
C ARG A 36 -1.65 -5.47 18.38
N ASP A 37 -2.61 -4.74 18.94
CA ASP A 37 -3.96 -5.25 19.20
C ASP A 37 -4.74 -5.55 17.92
N ALA A 38 -4.53 -4.74 16.88
CA ALA A 38 -5.06 -4.97 15.54
C ALA A 38 -4.43 -6.23 14.93
N SER A 39 -3.10 -6.37 15.00
CA SER A 39 -2.38 -7.55 14.55
C SER A 39 -2.84 -8.82 15.26
N GLU A 40 -3.06 -8.77 16.57
CA GLU A 40 -3.62 -9.89 17.34
C GLU A 40 -5.03 -10.26 16.85
N SER A 41 -5.90 -9.28 16.69
CA SER A 41 -7.28 -9.53 16.26
C SER A 41 -7.34 -10.08 14.85
N LEU A 42 -6.55 -9.51 13.93
CA LEU A 42 -6.42 -10.00 12.57
C LEU A 42 -5.83 -11.42 12.54
N SER A 43 -4.83 -11.69 13.39
CA SER A 43 -4.24 -13.03 13.54
C SER A 43 -5.29 -14.08 13.92
N VAL A 44 -6.23 -13.73 14.81
CA VAL A 44 -7.33 -14.65 15.14
C VAL A 44 -8.27 -14.87 13.96
N LEU A 45 -8.52 -13.84 13.14
CA LEU A 45 -9.46 -13.89 12.03
C LEU A 45 -8.93 -14.59 10.77
N ILE A 46 -7.62 -14.47 10.49
CA ILE A 46 -6.99 -14.99 9.28
C ILE A 46 -7.32 -16.47 9.02
N PRO A 47 -7.23 -17.40 10.00
CA PRO A 47 -7.57 -18.80 9.77
C PRO A 47 -9.01 -19.03 9.28
N TYR A 48 -9.97 -18.18 9.66
CA TYR A 48 -11.35 -18.31 9.20
C TYR A 48 -11.56 -17.70 7.81
N ALA A 49 -10.74 -16.72 7.41
CA ALA A 49 -10.83 -16.10 6.09
C ALA A 49 -10.64 -17.12 4.95
N TYR A 50 -9.95 -18.23 5.23
CA TYR A 50 -9.63 -19.29 4.26
C TYR A 50 -10.29 -20.65 4.59
N ASP A 51 -11.30 -20.68 5.47
CA ASP A 51 -11.99 -21.90 5.89
C ASP A 51 -13.50 -21.64 6.01
N ASP A 52 -14.23 -21.91 4.93
CA ASP A 52 -15.67 -21.65 4.80
C ASP A 52 -16.50 -22.37 5.88
N ALA A 53 -16.10 -23.61 6.21
CA ALA A 53 -16.80 -24.41 7.20
C ALA A 53 -16.68 -23.79 8.59
N ARG A 54 -15.47 -23.35 8.97
CA ARG A 54 -15.25 -22.68 10.26
C ARG A 54 -15.80 -21.27 10.30
N PHE A 55 -15.78 -20.54 9.19
CA PHE A 55 -16.29 -19.15 9.12
C PHE A 55 -17.80 -19.08 9.36
N THR A 56 -18.53 -20.11 8.92
CA THR A 56 -20.00 -20.21 9.04
C THR A 56 -20.47 -20.93 10.31
N ALA A 57 -19.60 -21.70 10.96
CA ALA A 57 -19.94 -22.52 12.13
C ALA A 57 -20.48 -21.70 13.31
N THR A 58 -21.67 -22.06 13.81
CA THR A 58 -22.41 -21.31 14.86
C THR A 58 -21.60 -21.10 16.14
N ASN A 59 -20.78 -22.07 16.53
CA ASN A 59 -19.91 -22.00 17.71
C ASN A 59 -18.71 -21.05 17.56
N GLU A 60 -18.29 -20.76 16.33
CA GLU A 60 -17.16 -19.85 16.04
C GLU A 60 -17.63 -18.39 15.85
N GLN A 61 -18.91 -18.18 15.52
CA GLN A 61 -19.44 -16.84 15.23
C GLN A 61 -19.24 -15.81 16.35
N PRO A 62 -19.41 -16.11 17.66
CA PRO A 62 -19.15 -15.14 18.72
C PRO A 62 -17.71 -14.61 18.67
N ARG A 63 -16.75 -15.49 18.41
CA ARG A 63 -15.33 -15.15 18.32
C ARG A 63 -15.04 -14.30 17.09
N ILE A 64 -15.58 -14.66 15.93
CA ILE A 64 -15.42 -13.87 14.69
C ILE A 64 -16.02 -12.47 14.89
N ARG A 65 -17.25 -12.37 15.41
CA ARG A 65 -17.90 -11.08 15.71
C ARG A 65 -17.09 -10.22 16.67
N GLN A 66 -16.56 -10.82 17.75
CA GLN A 66 -15.74 -10.11 18.73
C GLN A 66 -14.50 -9.48 18.08
N HIS A 67 -13.75 -10.23 17.28
CA HIS A 67 -12.53 -9.71 16.66
C HIS A 67 -12.80 -8.72 15.52
N LEU A 68 -13.88 -8.89 14.75
CA LEU A 68 -14.32 -7.88 13.79
C LEU A 68 -14.73 -6.57 14.48
N ALA A 69 -15.45 -6.66 15.61
CA ALA A 69 -15.82 -5.48 16.40
C ALA A 69 -14.59 -4.79 17.03
N LYS A 70 -13.64 -5.57 17.55
CA LYS A 70 -12.36 -5.05 18.07
C LYS A 70 -11.60 -4.30 16.97
N LEU A 71 -11.43 -4.88 15.78
CA LEU A 71 -10.78 -4.21 14.65
C LEU A 71 -11.52 -2.92 14.25
N ASN A 72 -12.84 -2.96 14.10
CA ASN A 72 -13.63 -1.76 13.81
C ASN A 72 -13.42 -0.65 14.83
N THR A 73 -13.35 -1.00 16.12
CA THR A 73 -13.14 -0.04 17.21
C THR A 73 -11.73 0.57 17.15
N LEU A 74 -10.71 -0.24 16.92
CA LEU A 74 -9.32 0.23 16.80
C LEU A 74 -9.17 1.19 15.62
N PHE A 75 -9.69 0.82 14.44
CA PHE A 75 -9.61 1.65 13.23
C PHE A 75 -10.64 2.80 13.18
N ALA A 76 -11.55 2.91 14.14
CA ALA A 76 -12.41 4.09 14.28
C ALA A 76 -11.68 5.27 14.93
N LYS A 77 -10.64 5.01 15.73
CA LYS A 77 -9.83 6.01 16.43
C LYS A 77 -8.73 6.64 15.55
N LYS A 78 -9.05 6.93 14.29
CA LYS A 78 -8.05 7.23 13.24
C LYS A 78 -7.16 8.44 13.55
N THR A 79 -7.71 9.48 14.17
CA THR A 79 -6.98 10.70 14.52
C THR A 79 -5.88 10.45 15.56
N GLU A 80 -6.08 9.48 16.45
CA GLU A 80 -5.09 9.07 17.46
C GLU A 80 -4.00 8.18 16.83
N LEU A 81 -4.30 7.51 15.71
CA LEU A 81 -3.40 6.56 15.06
C LEU A 81 -2.42 7.17 14.05
N LEU A 82 -2.66 8.40 13.62
CA LEU A 82 -1.94 9.02 12.52
C LEU A 82 -1.04 10.18 12.96
N GLY A 83 -1.27 10.82 14.10
CA GLY A 83 -0.61 12.11 14.35
C GLY A 83 -0.77 13.08 13.17
N ASP A 84 0.30 13.81 12.84
CA ASP A 84 0.40 14.68 11.64
C ASP A 84 0.85 13.90 10.38
N ASP A 85 0.74 12.56 10.35
CA ASP A 85 1.27 11.74 9.25
C ASP A 85 0.59 12.02 7.90
N SER A 86 1.34 11.70 6.84
CA SER A 86 1.06 11.98 5.43
C SER A 86 -0.41 11.75 5.03
N ASP A 87 -0.93 12.64 4.18
CA ASP A 87 -2.33 12.60 3.72
C ASP A 87 -2.77 11.23 3.16
N THR A 88 -1.83 10.42 2.63
CA THR A 88 -2.10 9.08 2.07
C THR A 88 -2.46 8.01 3.09
N THR A 89 -1.97 8.14 4.31
CA THR A 89 -2.22 7.17 5.38
C THR A 89 -3.67 7.27 5.86
N TRP A 90 -4.21 8.49 5.92
CA TRP A 90 -5.58 8.76 6.34
C TRP A 90 -6.62 8.05 5.47
N ILE A 91 -6.47 8.09 4.14
CA ILE A 91 -7.43 7.43 3.23
C ILE A 91 -7.34 5.92 3.34
N THR A 92 -6.13 5.38 3.47
CA THR A 92 -5.95 3.94 3.66
C THR A 92 -6.65 3.47 4.94
N LEU A 93 -6.54 4.20 6.05
CA LEU A 93 -7.28 3.88 7.28
C LEU A 93 -8.79 4.01 7.12
N ASN A 94 -9.28 4.99 6.37
CA ASN A 94 -10.71 5.10 6.08
C ASN A 94 -11.25 3.87 5.36
N VAL A 95 -10.48 3.37 4.41
CA VAL A 95 -10.90 2.22 3.60
C VAL A 95 -10.82 0.95 4.42
N ILE A 96 -9.76 0.76 5.22
CA ILE A 96 -9.71 -0.34 6.18
C ILE A 96 -10.93 -0.30 7.11
N GLN A 97 -11.28 0.86 7.65
CA GLN A 97 -12.46 0.98 8.52
C GLN A 97 -13.76 0.65 7.77
N GLN A 98 -13.95 1.20 6.57
CA GLN A 98 -15.15 0.92 5.76
C GLN A 98 -15.25 -0.57 5.44
N HIS A 99 -14.14 -1.17 5.02
CA HIS A 99 -14.05 -2.59 4.68
C HIS A 99 -14.33 -3.48 5.88
N LEU A 100 -13.84 -3.13 7.06
CA LEU A 100 -14.15 -3.81 8.33
C LEU A 100 -15.62 -3.65 8.74
N ALA A 101 -16.21 -2.47 8.51
CA ALA A 101 -17.61 -2.20 8.81
C ALA A 101 -18.52 -3.04 7.90
N ASP A 102 -18.21 -3.07 6.60
CA ASP A 102 -18.93 -3.89 5.62
C ASP A 102 -18.76 -5.38 5.90
N THR A 103 -17.53 -5.82 6.19
CA THR A 103 -17.25 -7.20 6.62
C THR A 103 -18.14 -7.61 7.79
N SER A 104 -18.22 -6.76 8.83
CA SER A 104 -19.05 -7.01 10.02
C SER A 104 -20.55 -7.01 9.70
N LYS A 105 -21.01 -6.03 8.91
CA LYS A 105 -22.41 -5.91 8.48
C LYS A 105 -22.87 -7.15 7.70
N PHE A 106 -22.10 -7.57 6.69
CA PHE A 106 -22.43 -8.75 5.90
C PHE A 106 -22.38 -10.03 6.74
N TYR A 107 -21.43 -10.14 7.67
CA TYR A 107 -21.37 -11.29 8.59
C TYR A 107 -22.62 -11.40 9.47
N GLN A 108 -23.05 -10.27 10.05
CA GLN A 108 -24.22 -10.22 10.93
C GLN A 108 -25.52 -10.53 10.19
N ALA A 109 -25.62 -10.14 8.91
CA ALA A 109 -26.76 -10.41 8.06
C ALA A 109 -26.76 -11.83 7.45
N GLY A 110 -25.76 -12.68 7.76
CA GLY A 110 -25.67 -14.04 7.25
C GLY A 110 -25.08 -14.17 5.84
N TYR A 111 -24.60 -13.07 5.25
CA TYR A 111 -23.91 -13.06 3.95
C TYR A 111 -22.44 -13.47 4.11
N TYR A 112 -22.22 -14.71 4.55
CA TYR A 112 -20.91 -15.20 4.97
C TYR A 112 -19.88 -15.20 3.83
N ALA A 113 -20.23 -15.65 2.63
CA ALA A 113 -19.30 -15.67 1.50
C ALA A 113 -18.76 -14.27 1.17
N THR A 114 -19.64 -13.25 1.13
CA THR A 114 -19.26 -11.86 0.90
C THR A 114 -18.39 -11.31 2.04
N SER A 115 -18.78 -11.56 3.29
CA SER A 115 -18.01 -11.14 4.46
C SER A 115 -16.61 -11.77 4.47
N GLN A 116 -16.51 -13.06 4.13
CA GLN A 116 -15.25 -13.79 4.07
C GLN A 116 -14.34 -13.24 2.97
N TYR A 117 -14.88 -13.00 1.76
CA TYR A 117 -14.15 -12.35 0.68
C TYR A 117 -13.58 -11.00 1.12
N LEU A 118 -14.39 -10.15 1.76
CA LEU A 118 -13.90 -8.88 2.30
C LEU A 118 -12.80 -9.12 3.35
N LEU A 119 -12.99 -10.04 4.29
CA LEU A 119 -11.97 -10.34 5.30
C LEU A 119 -10.63 -10.76 4.68
N THR A 120 -10.63 -11.51 3.58
CA THR A 120 -9.38 -11.92 2.89
C THR A 120 -8.59 -10.76 2.29
N ASN A 121 -9.23 -9.60 2.04
CA ASN A 121 -8.60 -8.42 1.46
C ASN A 121 -7.97 -7.48 2.50
N ILE A 122 -8.32 -7.63 3.78
CA ILE A 122 -7.79 -6.77 4.86
C ILE A 122 -6.25 -6.82 4.96
N PRO A 123 -5.58 -8.00 4.91
CA PRO A 123 -4.12 -8.05 4.90
C PRO A 123 -3.51 -7.22 3.77
N ALA A 124 -4.07 -7.27 2.56
CA ALA A 124 -3.60 -6.47 1.43
C ALA A 124 -3.74 -4.96 1.72
N LEU A 125 -4.86 -4.51 2.30
CA LEU A 125 -5.06 -3.12 2.74
C LEU A 125 -4.00 -2.67 3.75
N CYS A 126 -3.70 -3.50 4.74
CA CYS A 126 -2.64 -3.21 5.72
C CYS A 126 -1.27 -3.08 5.07
N THR A 127 -0.94 -3.98 4.11
CA THR A 127 0.38 -3.96 3.47
C THR A 127 0.67 -2.68 2.71
N THR A 128 -0.34 -2.00 2.17
CA THR A 128 -0.11 -0.74 1.45
C THR A 128 0.38 0.36 2.38
N CYS A 129 -0.28 0.56 3.51
CA CYS A 129 0.19 1.50 4.53
C CYS A 129 1.59 1.12 5.02
N HIS A 130 1.81 -0.18 5.24
CA HIS A 130 3.08 -0.68 5.79
C HIS A 130 4.28 -0.62 4.83
N ILE A 131 4.04 -0.56 3.52
CA ILE A 131 5.11 -0.38 2.52
C ILE A 131 5.48 1.11 2.40
N GLN A 132 4.54 2.04 2.62
CA GLN A 132 4.77 3.48 2.50
C GLN A 132 5.91 3.98 3.41
N ASP A 133 5.93 3.54 4.67
CA ASP A 133 6.96 3.97 5.63
C ASP A 133 8.25 3.11 5.58
N SER A 134 8.20 1.92 4.96
CA SER A 134 9.27 0.92 4.87
C SER A 134 9.84 0.44 6.22
N ALA A 135 9.26 0.80 7.36
CA ALA A 135 9.84 0.45 8.64
C ALA A 135 9.56 -1.02 9.02
N HIS A 136 10.45 -1.59 9.83
CA HIS A 136 10.32 -2.95 10.33
C HIS A 136 9.58 -2.98 11.66
N SER A 137 8.71 -3.97 11.85
CA SER A 137 8.08 -4.19 13.15
C SER A 137 8.94 -5.10 14.03
N ALA A 138 9.03 -4.75 15.32
CA ALA A 138 9.56 -5.63 16.36
C ALA A 138 8.56 -6.71 16.82
N ILE A 139 7.30 -6.65 16.34
CA ILE A 139 6.26 -7.60 16.68
C ILE A 139 6.68 -8.99 16.20
N GLN A 140 6.88 -9.90 17.15
CA GLN A 140 6.95 -11.32 16.84
C GLN A 140 5.54 -11.80 16.50
N GLY A 141 5.38 -12.52 15.39
CA GLY A 141 4.09 -13.06 14.98
C GLY A 141 3.49 -13.92 16.09
N ILE A 142 2.22 -13.65 16.43
CA ILE A 142 1.47 -14.40 17.43
C ILE A 142 1.11 -15.78 16.87
N LEU A 143 0.86 -15.86 15.56
CA LEU A 143 0.60 -17.11 14.89
C LEU A 143 1.89 -17.85 14.58
N LYS A 144 1.83 -19.17 14.76
CA LYS A 144 2.89 -20.10 14.42
C LYS A 144 2.70 -20.62 13.00
N ARG A 145 3.80 -21.02 12.35
CA ARG A 145 3.81 -21.56 10.99
C ARG A 145 2.82 -22.72 10.77
N ASN A 146 2.66 -23.61 11.74
CA ASN A 146 1.78 -24.78 11.63
C ASN A 146 0.27 -24.45 11.58
N GLN A 147 -0.11 -23.18 11.76
CA GLN A 147 -1.49 -22.71 11.62
C GLN A 147 -1.84 -22.29 10.19
N PHE A 148 -0.92 -22.44 9.25
CA PHE A 148 -1.07 -22.05 7.85
C PHE A 148 -0.90 -23.24 6.93
N ALA A 149 -1.67 -23.24 5.83
CA ALA A 149 -1.64 -24.32 4.84
C ALA A 149 -0.25 -24.51 4.21
N ASN A 150 0.50 -23.42 4.01
CA ASN A 150 1.81 -23.47 3.35
C ASN A 150 2.70 -22.27 3.76
N ASP A 151 3.96 -22.33 3.32
CA ASP A 151 4.97 -21.30 3.60
C ASP A 151 4.60 -19.94 2.99
N PHE A 152 3.96 -19.92 1.82
CA PHE A 152 3.48 -18.68 1.20
C PHE A 152 2.49 -17.95 2.09
N SER A 153 1.47 -18.65 2.58
CA SER A 153 0.41 -18.06 3.41
C SER A 153 0.97 -17.51 4.72
N TYR A 154 1.96 -18.21 5.33
CA TYR A 154 2.65 -17.69 6.51
C TYR A 154 3.59 -16.51 6.16
N GLY A 155 4.22 -16.55 4.99
CA GLY A 155 5.00 -15.45 4.44
C GLY A 155 4.18 -14.18 4.25
N GLU A 156 2.95 -14.28 3.71
CA GLU A 156 2.00 -13.17 3.57
C GLU A 156 1.58 -12.60 4.93
N TYR A 157 1.32 -13.45 5.92
CA TYR A 157 1.05 -13.01 7.30
C TYR A 157 2.23 -12.20 7.85
N LEU A 158 3.45 -12.75 7.76
CA LEU A 158 4.66 -12.08 8.23
C LEU A 158 4.92 -10.76 7.48
N PHE A 159 4.62 -10.73 6.18
CA PHE A 159 4.70 -9.52 5.35
C PHE A 159 3.72 -8.46 5.86
N THR A 160 2.46 -8.85 6.10
CA THR A 160 1.40 -8.00 6.62
C THR A 160 1.77 -7.37 7.96
N ILE A 161 2.40 -8.12 8.86
CA ILE A 161 2.85 -7.59 10.17
C ILE A 161 4.26 -6.97 10.13
N ARG A 162 4.79 -6.67 8.95
CA ARG A 162 6.09 -6.00 8.71
C ARG A 162 7.32 -6.78 9.19
N ASN A 163 7.20 -8.10 9.32
CA ASN A 163 8.33 -8.99 9.57
C ASN A 163 8.95 -9.46 8.24
N TYR A 164 9.40 -8.48 7.43
CA TYR A 164 9.88 -8.71 6.06
C TYR A 164 11.06 -9.68 5.99
N LYS A 165 11.95 -9.69 7.00
CA LYS A 165 13.07 -10.62 7.07
C LYS A 165 12.61 -12.08 7.13
N LYS A 166 11.70 -12.43 8.05
CA LYS A 166 11.16 -13.79 8.14
C LYS A 166 10.24 -14.10 6.95
N SER A 167 9.41 -13.14 6.54
CA SER A 167 8.55 -13.28 5.36
C SER A 167 9.34 -13.70 4.12
N LYS A 168 10.46 -13.01 3.83
CA LYS A 168 11.41 -13.37 2.76
C LYS A 168 11.90 -14.81 2.88
N GLN A 169 12.23 -15.29 4.08
CA GLN A 169 12.70 -16.67 4.27
C GLN A 169 11.62 -17.68 3.89
N PHE A 170 10.36 -17.45 4.26
CA PHE A 170 9.26 -18.36 3.94
C PHE A 170 8.87 -18.32 2.46
N PHE A 171 8.88 -17.16 1.79
CA PHE A 171 8.70 -17.13 0.34
C PHE A 171 9.80 -17.87 -0.42
N LYS A 172 11.06 -17.73 0.04
CA LYS A 172 12.17 -18.49 -0.54
C LYS A 172 12.01 -19.99 -0.34
N SER A 173 11.62 -20.42 0.86
CA SER A 173 11.34 -21.82 1.18
C SER A 173 10.22 -22.38 0.31
N TYR A 174 9.12 -21.63 0.14
CA TYR A 174 8.01 -22.04 -0.72
C TYR A 174 8.41 -22.26 -2.18
N LEU A 175 9.32 -21.44 -2.72
CA LEU A 175 9.85 -21.60 -4.08
C LEU A 175 10.76 -22.83 -4.26
N THR A 176 11.15 -23.52 -3.18
CA THR A 176 11.91 -24.78 -3.28
C THR A 176 11.03 -26.00 -3.48
N ASP A 177 9.72 -25.88 -3.27
CA ASP A 177 8.75 -26.95 -3.47
C ASP A 177 8.59 -27.26 -4.97
N PRO A 178 8.78 -28.53 -5.42
CA PRO A 178 8.62 -28.92 -6.82
C PRO A 178 7.27 -28.53 -7.43
N ASP A 179 6.17 -28.70 -6.70
CA ASP A 179 4.82 -28.38 -7.20
C ASP A 179 4.65 -26.87 -7.40
N VAL A 180 5.33 -26.07 -6.58
CA VAL A 180 5.37 -24.62 -6.73
C VAL A 180 6.22 -24.24 -7.94
N GLN A 181 7.39 -24.86 -8.13
CA GLN A 181 8.26 -24.60 -9.28
C GLN A 181 7.60 -24.94 -10.61
N GLN A 182 6.71 -25.93 -10.64
CA GLN A 182 5.90 -26.29 -11.81
C GLN A 182 4.67 -25.40 -11.99
N SER A 183 4.29 -24.61 -10.98
CA SER A 183 3.13 -23.72 -11.05
C SER A 183 3.57 -22.28 -11.34
N LYS A 184 3.33 -21.82 -12.57
CA LYS A 184 3.50 -20.41 -12.98
C LYS A 184 2.94 -19.44 -11.95
N LEU A 185 1.66 -19.61 -11.59
CA LEU A 185 0.95 -18.69 -10.71
C LEU A 185 1.59 -18.62 -9.30
N ARG A 186 1.88 -19.78 -8.69
CA ARG A 186 2.40 -19.83 -7.31
C ARG A 186 3.83 -19.30 -7.24
N SER A 187 4.66 -19.67 -8.21
CA SER A 187 6.04 -19.21 -8.29
C SER A 187 6.13 -17.70 -8.58
N LEU A 188 5.37 -17.19 -9.56
CA LEU A 188 5.36 -15.76 -9.87
C LEU A 188 4.90 -14.92 -8.67
N LYS A 189 3.78 -15.28 -8.02
CA LYS A 189 3.32 -14.57 -6.82
C LYS A 189 4.39 -14.51 -5.71
N SER A 190 5.13 -15.59 -5.51
CA SER A 190 6.19 -15.65 -4.50
C SER A 190 7.39 -14.77 -4.89
N LEU A 191 7.79 -14.79 -6.16
CA LEU A 191 8.86 -13.94 -6.67
C LEU A 191 8.47 -12.45 -6.65
N GLU A 192 7.23 -12.10 -6.99
CA GLU A 192 6.71 -10.73 -6.90
C GLU A 192 6.77 -10.19 -5.47
N ARG A 193 6.45 -11.02 -4.47
CA ARG A 193 6.59 -10.64 -3.05
C ARG A 193 8.04 -10.42 -2.65
N LEU A 194 8.93 -11.31 -3.07
CA LEU A 194 10.37 -11.13 -2.82
C LEU A 194 10.90 -9.85 -3.50
N LEU A 195 10.48 -9.58 -4.74
CA LEU A 195 10.82 -8.36 -5.47
C LEU A 195 10.27 -7.11 -4.77
N THR A 196 9.04 -7.18 -4.26
CA THR A 196 8.41 -6.10 -3.47
C THR A 196 9.19 -5.83 -2.19
N ILE A 197 9.67 -6.86 -1.49
CA ILE A 197 10.53 -6.69 -0.31
C ILE A 197 11.84 -5.99 -0.70
N GLU A 198 12.50 -6.43 -1.77
CA GLU A 198 13.78 -5.83 -2.14
C GLU A 198 13.67 -4.40 -2.67
N LEU A 199 12.69 -4.10 -3.52
CA LEU A 199 12.55 -2.78 -4.15
C LEU A 199 11.64 -1.82 -3.37
N GLY A 200 10.55 -2.33 -2.82
CA GLY A 200 9.54 -1.54 -2.14
C GLY A 200 9.92 -1.22 -0.69
N VAL A 201 10.52 -2.18 0.01
CA VAL A 201 10.88 -2.03 1.44
C VAL A 201 12.37 -1.72 1.60
N ASN A 202 13.25 -2.59 1.10
CA ASN A 202 14.70 -2.42 1.26
C ASN A 202 15.29 -1.39 0.29
N GLN A 203 14.52 -0.99 -0.74
CA GLN A 203 14.93 -0.12 -1.84
C GLN A 203 16.29 -0.49 -2.47
N SER A 204 16.59 -1.78 -2.55
CA SER A 204 17.88 -2.31 -3.00
C SER A 204 17.74 -3.01 -4.36
N ILE A 205 18.10 -2.27 -5.43
CA ILE A 205 18.14 -2.81 -6.79
C ILE A 205 19.17 -3.94 -6.91
N SER A 206 20.32 -3.80 -6.25
CA SER A 206 21.37 -4.82 -6.28
C SER A 206 20.91 -6.15 -5.67
N ASN A 207 20.22 -6.11 -4.53
CA ASN A 207 19.66 -7.30 -3.91
C ASN A 207 18.54 -7.91 -4.76
N ALA A 208 17.69 -7.08 -5.38
CA ALA A 208 16.66 -7.54 -6.31
C ALA A 208 17.27 -8.25 -7.52
N ARG A 209 18.32 -7.68 -8.14
CA ARG A 209 19.03 -8.31 -9.27
C ARG A 209 19.64 -9.65 -8.87
N LYS A 210 20.37 -9.69 -7.75
CA LYS A 210 20.96 -10.93 -7.24
C LYS A 210 19.90 -12.00 -7.01
N LEU A 211 18.81 -11.65 -6.33
CA LEU A 211 17.69 -12.54 -6.08
C LEU A 211 17.13 -13.13 -7.38
N LEU A 212 16.82 -12.29 -8.37
CA LEU A 212 16.24 -12.75 -9.63
C LEU A 212 17.21 -13.60 -10.45
N SER A 213 18.51 -13.24 -10.49
CA SER A 213 19.53 -14.05 -11.16
C SER A 213 19.68 -15.44 -10.52
N ASP A 214 19.63 -15.53 -9.19
CA ASP A 214 19.68 -16.82 -8.48
C ASP A 214 18.48 -17.70 -8.89
N TYR A 215 17.27 -17.14 -8.97
CA TYR A 215 16.07 -17.90 -9.33
C TYR A 215 15.95 -18.21 -10.83
N GLN A 216 16.46 -17.33 -11.70
CA GLN A 216 16.54 -17.58 -13.14
C GLN A 216 17.30 -18.89 -13.45
N GLN A 217 18.36 -19.18 -12.70
CA GLN A 217 19.17 -20.40 -12.88
C GLN A 217 18.47 -21.66 -12.35
N ASN A 218 17.70 -21.53 -11.26
CA ASN A 218 17.20 -22.67 -10.50
C ASN A 218 15.73 -23.05 -10.79
N LEU A 219 14.93 -22.15 -11.36
CA LEU A 219 13.52 -22.43 -11.65
C LEU A 219 13.35 -23.35 -12.86
N GLN A 220 12.40 -24.28 -12.77
CA GLN A 220 12.18 -25.27 -13.83
C GLN A 220 11.26 -24.75 -14.94
N HIS A 221 10.27 -23.92 -14.61
CA HIS A 221 9.27 -23.45 -15.56
C HIS A 221 9.80 -22.37 -16.50
N LEU A 222 9.72 -22.61 -17.81
CA LEU A 222 10.27 -21.74 -18.86
C LEU A 222 9.69 -20.33 -18.84
N GLU A 223 8.37 -20.18 -18.79
CA GLU A 223 7.73 -18.85 -18.77
C GLU A 223 8.15 -18.01 -17.56
N ILE A 224 8.46 -18.64 -16.43
CA ILE A 224 8.92 -17.90 -15.24
C ILE A 224 10.33 -17.37 -15.45
N LYS A 225 11.18 -18.14 -16.13
CA LYS A 225 12.52 -17.69 -16.54
C LYS A 225 12.43 -16.50 -17.49
N GLU A 226 11.50 -16.54 -18.45
CA GLU A 226 11.25 -15.42 -19.37
C GLU A 226 10.79 -14.16 -18.61
N VAL A 227 9.78 -14.28 -17.73
CA VAL A 227 9.33 -13.17 -16.89
C VAL A 227 10.46 -12.64 -16.00
N THR A 228 11.28 -13.53 -15.44
CA THR A 228 12.44 -13.14 -14.62
C THR A 228 13.50 -12.40 -15.45
N ASN A 229 13.72 -12.80 -16.70
CA ASN A 229 14.61 -12.09 -17.62
C ASN A 229 14.09 -10.69 -17.94
N ASP A 230 12.80 -10.56 -18.19
CA ASP A 230 12.16 -9.27 -18.42
C ASP A 230 12.30 -8.37 -17.19
N TRP A 231 12.08 -8.91 -15.99
CA TRP A 231 12.29 -8.16 -14.75
C TRP A 231 13.75 -7.75 -14.56
N LEU A 232 14.72 -8.62 -14.85
CA LEU A 232 16.14 -8.27 -14.83
C LEU A 232 16.47 -7.14 -15.80
N SER A 233 15.94 -7.19 -17.02
CA SER A 233 16.04 -6.11 -18.01
C SER A 233 15.45 -4.79 -17.47
N GLY A 234 14.26 -4.87 -16.87
CA GLY A 234 13.61 -3.76 -16.19
C GLY A 234 14.46 -3.12 -15.10
N LEU A 235 15.05 -3.94 -14.22
CA LEU A 235 15.94 -3.51 -13.15
C LEU A 235 17.22 -2.86 -13.67
N ASN A 236 17.76 -3.35 -14.78
CA ASN A 236 18.98 -2.79 -15.39
C ASN A 236 18.76 -1.39 -15.99
N ALA A 237 17.53 -1.07 -16.35
CA ALA A 237 17.16 0.23 -16.92
C ALA A 237 16.79 1.29 -15.86
N ILE A 238 16.80 0.97 -14.56
CA ILE A 238 16.49 1.96 -13.51
C ILE A 238 17.73 2.80 -13.22
N ASN A 239 17.60 4.13 -13.35
CA ASN A 239 18.58 5.09 -12.87
C ASN A 239 18.35 5.40 -11.38
N THR A 240 19.30 5.03 -10.52
CA THR A 240 19.20 5.24 -9.06
C THR A 240 19.55 6.64 -8.61
N GLU A 241 20.09 7.49 -9.49
CA GLU A 241 20.47 8.87 -9.15
C GLU A 241 19.25 9.81 -9.11
N ALA A 242 18.14 9.41 -9.72
CA ALA A 242 16.88 10.15 -9.69
C ALA A 242 16.27 10.14 -8.28
N ASN A 243 16.22 11.31 -7.65
CA ASN A 243 15.69 11.48 -6.29
C ASN A 243 14.80 12.72 -6.13
N THR A 244 14.64 13.54 -7.17
CA THR A 244 13.73 14.70 -7.14
C THR A 244 12.39 14.33 -7.75
N TYR A 245 11.34 15.10 -7.41
CA TYR A 245 10.03 14.97 -8.06
C TYR A 245 10.14 15.02 -9.60
N SER A 246 10.85 16.02 -10.15
CA SER A 246 10.97 16.20 -11.60
C SER A 246 11.66 15.01 -12.29
N ASP A 247 12.70 14.43 -11.67
CA ASP A 247 13.37 13.25 -12.22
C ASP A 247 12.41 12.04 -12.26
N LEU A 248 11.68 11.82 -11.16
CA LEU A 248 10.78 10.69 -11.01
C LEU A 248 9.55 10.83 -11.92
N GLU A 249 8.99 12.03 -12.07
CA GLU A 249 7.93 12.36 -13.02
C GLU A 249 8.38 12.07 -14.46
N LYS A 250 9.59 12.49 -14.84
CA LYS A 250 10.15 12.22 -16.17
C LYS A 250 10.29 10.71 -16.41
N MET A 251 10.80 9.96 -15.44
CA MET A 251 10.92 8.50 -15.54
C MET A 251 9.56 7.81 -15.63
N PHE A 252 8.59 8.25 -14.83
CA PHE A 252 7.22 7.76 -14.90
C PHE A 252 6.63 7.97 -16.30
N ASN A 253 6.76 9.19 -16.85
CA ASN A 253 6.28 9.51 -18.18
C ASN A 253 6.97 8.66 -19.26
N GLU A 254 8.30 8.54 -19.21
CA GLU A 254 9.04 7.71 -20.16
C GLU A 254 8.55 6.25 -20.18
N TRP A 255 8.25 5.68 -19.01
CA TRP A 255 7.93 4.26 -18.88
C TRP A 255 6.44 3.96 -19.03
N PHE A 256 5.55 4.89 -18.65
CA PHE A 256 4.12 4.64 -18.49
C PHE A 256 3.21 5.59 -19.28
N SER A 257 3.61 6.84 -19.59
CA SER A 257 2.70 7.80 -20.25
C SER A 257 2.53 7.59 -21.76
N LYS A 258 3.41 6.80 -22.39
CA LYS A 258 3.29 6.44 -23.81
C LYS A 258 2.39 5.23 -24.09
N SER A 259 1.73 4.64 -23.08
CA SER A 259 0.79 3.54 -23.35
C SER A 259 -0.47 4.10 -24.00
N PRO A 260 -0.70 3.85 -25.31
CA PRO A 260 -1.79 4.47 -26.03
C PRO A 260 -3.13 3.82 -25.63
N SER A 261 -4.14 4.68 -25.42
CA SER A 261 -5.57 4.34 -25.35
C SER A 261 -6.00 3.58 -24.07
N HIS A 262 -7.01 4.03 -23.32
CA HIS A 262 -8.44 3.77 -23.54
C HIS A 262 -8.82 2.32 -23.93
N SER A 263 -7.89 1.45 -24.33
CA SER A 263 -8.08 0.00 -24.31
C SER A 263 -7.76 -0.45 -22.89
N HIS A 264 -8.81 -0.77 -22.16
CA HIS A 264 -8.81 -0.95 -20.72
C HIS A 264 -8.02 -2.18 -20.20
N GLU A 265 -7.19 -2.80 -21.03
CA GLU A 265 -6.22 -3.80 -20.61
C GLU A 265 -4.83 -3.14 -20.56
N PHE A 266 -4.36 -2.83 -19.36
CA PHE A 266 -2.94 -2.61 -19.14
C PHE A 266 -2.23 -3.96 -19.32
N ILE A 267 -1.98 -4.36 -20.57
CA ILE A 267 -1.04 -5.44 -20.85
C ILE A 267 0.35 -4.89 -20.53
N LEU A 268 0.75 -5.08 -19.28
CA LEU A 268 2.04 -4.65 -18.79
C LEU A 268 3.12 -5.58 -19.37
N HIS A 269 4.00 -5.04 -20.20
CA HIS A 269 5.25 -5.74 -20.49
C HIS A 269 6.02 -5.94 -19.18
N GLU A 270 6.37 -7.18 -18.84
CA GLU A 270 6.83 -7.54 -17.49
C GLU A 270 8.08 -6.77 -17.03
N SER A 271 8.93 -6.32 -17.96
CA SER A 271 10.06 -5.43 -17.68
C SER A 271 9.69 -4.10 -17.02
N LYS A 272 8.41 -3.70 -17.04
CA LYS A 272 7.91 -2.51 -16.35
C LYS A 272 7.52 -2.77 -14.89
N ARG A 273 7.29 -4.03 -14.48
CA ARG A 273 6.92 -4.38 -13.10
C ARG A 273 7.94 -3.94 -12.05
N PRO A 274 9.24 -4.28 -12.14
CA PRO A 274 10.24 -3.79 -11.17
C PRO A 274 10.35 -2.26 -11.16
N LYS A 275 10.20 -1.61 -12.31
CA LYS A 275 10.20 -0.14 -12.44
C LYS A 275 9.03 0.47 -11.67
N ALA A 276 7.84 -0.12 -11.78
CA ALA A 276 6.65 0.32 -11.07
C ALA A 276 6.79 0.14 -9.56
N ILE A 277 7.31 -0.99 -9.09
CA ILE A 277 7.54 -1.23 -7.65
C ILE A 277 8.52 -0.19 -7.09
N TRP A 278 9.62 0.08 -7.80
CA TRP A 278 10.65 1.03 -7.37
C TRP A 278 10.15 2.47 -7.40
N LEU A 279 9.49 2.92 -8.48
CA LEU A 279 8.93 4.28 -8.52
C LEU A 279 7.89 4.49 -7.43
N ARG A 280 7.06 3.48 -7.14
CA ARG A 280 6.06 3.56 -6.08
C ARG A 280 6.72 3.83 -4.72
N SER A 281 7.83 3.16 -4.38
CA SER A 281 8.53 3.44 -3.13
C SER A 281 9.15 4.84 -3.11
N LYS A 282 9.70 5.31 -4.24
CA LYS A 282 10.23 6.68 -4.35
C LYS A 282 9.16 7.75 -4.21
N PHE A 283 7.99 7.55 -4.79
CA PHE A 283 6.86 8.46 -4.61
C PHE A 283 6.36 8.49 -3.16
N PHE A 284 6.33 7.35 -2.47
CA PHE A 284 6.02 7.35 -1.05
C PHE A 284 7.06 8.10 -0.22
N ASP A 285 8.36 7.98 -0.54
CA ASP A 285 9.40 8.76 0.13
C ASP A 285 9.22 10.27 -0.08
N LEU A 286 8.85 10.72 -1.29
CA LEU A 286 8.56 12.13 -1.56
C LEU A 286 7.40 12.65 -0.68
N LEU A 287 6.37 11.84 -0.49
CA LEU A 287 5.20 12.21 0.32
C LEU A 287 5.45 12.24 1.84
N LYS A 288 6.63 11.79 2.31
CA LYS A 288 7.02 11.92 3.73
C LYS A 288 7.42 13.33 4.10
N THR A 289 7.75 14.18 3.13
CA THR A 289 8.10 15.58 3.37
C THR A 289 7.06 16.49 2.70
N PRO A 290 6.76 17.67 3.28
CA PRO A 290 5.83 18.61 2.67
C PRO A 290 6.27 18.97 1.25
N GLN A 291 5.37 18.77 0.29
CA GLN A 291 5.58 19.13 -1.12
C GLN A 291 4.66 20.29 -1.52
N HIS A 292 4.92 20.86 -2.69
CA HIS A 292 3.96 21.75 -3.32
C HIS A 292 2.67 20.98 -3.67
N ALA A 293 1.51 21.62 -3.53
CA ALA A 293 0.22 20.98 -3.75
C ALA A 293 0.08 20.31 -5.13
N GLU A 294 0.64 20.94 -6.18
CA GLU A 294 0.67 20.37 -7.53
C GLU A 294 1.47 19.06 -7.59
N ASP A 295 2.68 19.05 -7.02
CA ASP A 295 3.57 17.88 -7.01
C ASP A 295 2.95 16.73 -6.19
N THR A 296 2.26 17.05 -5.09
CA THR A 296 1.50 16.06 -4.32
C THR A 296 0.37 15.45 -5.14
N ALA A 297 -0.43 16.28 -5.82
CA ALA A 297 -1.55 15.82 -6.62
C ALA A 297 -1.10 14.96 -7.82
N ASP A 298 -0.02 15.36 -8.50
CA ASP A 298 0.60 14.58 -9.56
C ASP A 298 1.17 13.26 -9.02
N THR A 299 1.83 13.29 -7.86
CA THR A 299 2.34 12.07 -7.21
C THR A 299 1.23 11.08 -6.88
N LEU A 300 0.08 11.56 -6.37
CA LEU A 300 -1.09 10.72 -6.11
C LEU A 300 -1.66 10.11 -7.39
N TYR A 301 -1.74 10.89 -8.48
CA TYR A 301 -2.12 10.36 -9.79
C TYR A 301 -1.17 9.24 -10.25
N MET A 302 0.14 9.45 -10.17
CA MET A 302 1.15 8.47 -10.57
C MET A 302 1.08 7.21 -9.70
N LEU A 303 0.92 7.36 -8.37
CA LEU A 303 0.69 6.24 -7.46
C LEU A 303 -0.56 5.43 -7.81
N ALA A 304 -1.62 6.09 -8.29
CA ALA A 304 -2.82 5.40 -8.74
C ALA A 304 -2.54 4.50 -9.95
N VAL A 305 -1.87 5.04 -10.97
CA VAL A 305 -1.48 4.28 -12.17
C VAL A 305 -0.57 3.11 -11.80
N LEU A 306 0.45 3.34 -10.98
CA LEU A 306 1.35 2.29 -10.52
C LEU A 306 0.64 1.22 -9.70
N SER A 307 -0.40 1.58 -8.94
CA SER A 307 -1.16 0.63 -8.13
C SER A 307 -2.00 -0.32 -8.98
N ARG A 308 -2.60 0.16 -10.08
CA ARG A 308 -3.31 -0.69 -11.06
C ARG A 308 -2.36 -1.66 -11.74
N ILE A 309 -1.19 -1.17 -12.12
CA ILE A 309 -0.14 -1.98 -12.74
C ILE A 309 0.32 -3.15 -11.84
N LEU A 310 0.37 -2.93 -10.52
CA LEU A 310 0.99 -3.85 -9.57
C LEU A 310 0.01 -4.75 -8.81
N GLY A 311 -1.30 -4.51 -8.90
CA GLY A 311 -2.26 -5.15 -8.01
C GLY A 311 -3.56 -5.51 -8.72
N PRO A 312 -4.42 -6.30 -8.05
CA PRO A 312 -5.75 -6.55 -8.57
C PRO A 312 -6.52 -5.23 -8.63
N ASP A 313 -7.06 -4.95 -9.81
CA ASP A 313 -7.94 -3.83 -10.09
C ASP A 313 -9.31 -4.10 -9.44
N GLU A 314 -9.43 -3.89 -8.12
CA GLU A 314 -10.73 -3.91 -7.44
C GLU A 314 -11.30 -2.48 -7.31
N PRO A 315 -12.63 -2.31 -7.20
CA PRO A 315 -13.23 -0.99 -6.96
C PRO A 315 -12.72 -0.29 -5.70
N TYR A 316 -12.29 -1.06 -4.69
CA TYR A 316 -11.65 -0.57 -3.47
C TYR A 316 -10.12 -0.63 -3.52
N SER A 317 -9.55 -0.73 -4.71
CA SER A 317 -8.10 -0.71 -4.92
C SER A 317 -7.49 0.62 -4.46
N PHE A 318 -6.22 0.56 -4.07
CA PHE A 318 -5.43 1.73 -3.69
C PHE A 318 -5.40 2.79 -4.78
N ALA A 319 -5.51 2.39 -6.04
CA ALA A 319 -5.57 3.33 -7.15
C ALA A 319 -6.71 4.32 -6.98
N ASN A 320 -7.91 3.83 -6.70
CA ASN A 320 -9.07 4.68 -6.50
C ASN A 320 -8.94 5.57 -5.26
N LEU A 321 -8.20 5.13 -4.25
CA LEU A 321 -7.93 5.91 -3.04
C LEU A 321 -7.07 7.14 -3.35
N TYR A 322 -5.96 6.95 -4.06
CA TYR A 322 -5.09 8.06 -4.43
C TYR A 322 -5.80 9.05 -5.38
N LEU A 323 -6.63 8.55 -6.31
CA LEU A 323 -7.42 9.42 -7.19
C LEU A 323 -8.44 10.26 -6.40
N LYS A 324 -9.15 9.65 -5.44
CA LYS A 324 -10.08 10.37 -4.56
C LYS A 324 -9.36 11.44 -3.74
N GLN A 325 -8.19 11.11 -3.20
CA GLN A 325 -7.35 12.05 -2.47
C GLN A 325 -6.98 13.26 -3.31
N CYS A 326 -6.42 12.99 -4.49
CA CYS A 326 -5.97 13.97 -5.46
C CYS A 326 -7.09 14.98 -5.77
N VAL A 327 -8.32 14.50 -6.00
CA VAL A 327 -9.46 15.37 -6.30
C VAL A 327 -9.96 16.15 -5.09
N THR A 328 -10.07 15.50 -3.94
CA THR A 328 -10.75 16.08 -2.78
C THR A 328 -9.87 17.03 -1.97
N GLN A 329 -8.58 16.74 -1.86
CA GLN A 329 -7.63 17.56 -1.10
C GLN A 329 -6.94 18.61 -1.96
N TYR A 330 -6.76 18.36 -3.27
CA TYR A 330 -6.05 19.27 -4.16
C TYR A 330 -6.89 19.72 -5.37
N PRO A 331 -8.16 20.16 -5.18
CA PRO A 331 -9.10 20.38 -6.28
C PRO A 331 -8.71 21.49 -7.26
N THR A 332 -7.80 22.39 -6.87
CA THR A 332 -7.32 23.50 -7.69
C THR A 332 -6.16 23.12 -8.62
N THR A 333 -5.55 21.95 -8.43
CA THR A 333 -4.40 21.49 -9.21
C THR A 333 -4.81 21.03 -10.61
N ARG A 334 -3.87 21.03 -11.56
CA ARG A 334 -4.13 20.47 -12.91
C ARG A 334 -4.42 18.97 -12.83
N SER A 335 -3.66 18.27 -11.98
CA SER A 335 -3.71 16.82 -11.77
C SER A 335 -5.07 16.34 -11.28
N ALA A 336 -5.77 17.13 -10.46
CA ALA A 336 -7.06 16.76 -9.94
C ALA A 336 -8.10 16.44 -11.04
N ARG A 337 -8.02 17.10 -12.19
CA ARG A 337 -8.88 16.76 -13.35
C ARG A 337 -8.50 15.43 -13.99
N HIS A 338 -7.20 15.16 -14.12
CA HIS A 338 -6.70 13.87 -14.58
C HIS A 338 -7.11 12.75 -13.62
N CYS A 339 -7.02 12.99 -12.31
CA CYS A 339 -7.46 12.05 -11.29
C CYS A 339 -8.95 11.72 -11.39
N LEU A 340 -9.81 12.74 -11.55
CA LEU A 340 -11.25 12.52 -11.72
C LEU A 340 -11.57 11.74 -13.00
N GLN A 341 -10.90 12.07 -14.11
CA GLN A 341 -11.10 11.37 -15.37
C GLN A 341 -10.66 9.91 -15.28
N GLU A 342 -9.52 9.64 -14.64
CA GLU A 342 -9.00 8.29 -14.49
C GLU A 342 -9.84 7.43 -13.52
N TYR A 343 -10.47 8.06 -12.54
CA TYR A 343 -11.47 7.41 -11.69
C TYR A 343 -12.73 7.06 -12.49
N LYS A 344 -13.24 7.99 -13.31
CA LYS A 344 -14.38 7.74 -14.21
C LYS A 344 -14.10 6.60 -15.18
N ASN A 345 -12.96 6.65 -15.87
CA ASN A 345 -12.55 5.62 -16.82
C ASN A 345 -12.57 4.22 -16.18
N HIS A 346 -12.10 4.12 -14.94
CA HIS A 346 -12.11 2.87 -14.20
C HIS A 346 -13.51 2.40 -13.84
N LEU A 347 -14.40 3.29 -13.40
CA LEU A 347 -15.80 2.93 -13.17
C LEU A 347 -16.45 2.39 -14.45
N SER A 348 -16.25 3.09 -15.57
CA SER A 348 -16.78 2.66 -16.87
C SER A 348 -16.17 1.36 -17.36
N PHE A 349 -14.91 1.06 -17.01
CA PHE A 349 -14.32 -0.24 -17.33
C PHE A 349 -14.96 -1.39 -16.54
N TYR A 350 -15.07 -1.23 -15.21
CA TYR A 350 -15.56 -2.28 -14.33
C TYR A 350 -17.05 -2.55 -14.43
N TYR A 351 -17.81 -1.49 -14.71
CA TYR A 351 -19.26 -1.53 -14.72
C TYR A 351 -19.86 -1.26 -16.10
N GLY A 352 -19.02 -1.04 -17.11
CA GLY A 352 -19.42 -1.00 -18.51
C GLY A 352 -19.44 -2.40 -19.13
N GLY A 353 -20.33 -2.62 -20.08
CA GLY A 353 -20.39 -3.85 -20.85
C GLY A 353 -21.27 -3.71 -22.09
N SER A 354 -21.46 -4.81 -22.82
CA SER A 354 -22.31 -4.86 -24.01
C SER A 354 -23.77 -4.48 -23.74
N ALA A 355 -24.24 -4.63 -22.50
CA ALA A 355 -25.57 -4.25 -22.05
C ALA A 355 -25.68 -2.78 -21.57
N GLY A 356 -24.58 -2.01 -21.64
CA GLY A 356 -24.50 -0.64 -21.11
C GLY A 356 -23.65 -0.53 -19.84
N GLU A 357 -23.66 0.66 -19.24
CA GLU A 357 -22.93 0.98 -18.01
C GLU A 357 -23.88 0.93 -16.81
N SER A 358 -23.59 0.07 -15.83
CA SER A 358 -24.39 -0.11 -14.60
C SER A 358 -23.52 0.12 -13.36
N VAL A 359 -23.05 1.36 -13.18
CA VAL A 359 -22.28 1.75 -12.00
C VAL A 359 -23.17 1.76 -10.76
N PRO A 360 -22.76 1.15 -9.63
CA PRO A 360 -23.45 1.26 -8.34
C PRO A 360 -23.72 2.72 -7.92
N ASP A 361 -24.92 2.96 -7.37
CA ASP A 361 -25.40 4.30 -7.00
C ASP A 361 -24.46 5.04 -6.02
N ASP A 362 -23.83 4.31 -5.11
CA ASP A 362 -22.88 4.85 -4.14
C ASP A 362 -21.61 5.37 -4.83
N LEU A 363 -21.09 4.64 -5.83
CA LEU A 363 -19.95 5.07 -6.64
C LEU A 363 -20.30 6.24 -7.56
N VAL A 364 -21.52 6.29 -8.09
CA VAL A 364 -22.02 7.46 -8.85
C VAL A 364 -22.07 8.69 -7.95
N LYS A 365 -22.65 8.57 -6.74
CA LYS A 365 -22.69 9.67 -5.76
C LYS A 365 -21.30 10.15 -5.39
N GLU A 366 -20.36 9.23 -5.21
CA GLU A 366 -18.97 9.55 -4.92
C GLU A 366 -18.30 10.31 -6.07
N TYR A 367 -18.45 9.85 -7.30
CA TYR A 367 -17.97 10.55 -8.50
C TYR A 367 -18.54 11.97 -8.60
N GLN A 368 -19.85 12.14 -8.40
CA GLN A 368 -20.50 13.46 -8.47
C GLN A 368 -20.01 14.39 -7.35
N LYS A 369 -19.78 13.86 -6.14
CA LYS A 369 -19.20 14.63 -5.03
C LYS A 369 -17.81 15.15 -5.39
N MET A 370 -16.95 14.31 -5.94
CA MET A 370 -15.61 14.69 -6.39
C MET A 370 -15.66 15.74 -7.52
N LYS A 371 -16.53 15.53 -8.50
CA LYS A 371 -16.74 16.49 -9.60
C LYS A 371 -17.17 17.86 -9.09
N LYS A 372 -18.14 17.91 -8.17
CA LYS A 372 -18.62 19.16 -7.55
C LYS A 372 -17.49 19.88 -6.82
N SER A 373 -16.61 19.15 -6.13
CA SER A 373 -15.43 19.72 -5.45
C SER A 373 -14.55 20.50 -6.43
N LEU A 374 -14.24 19.94 -7.61
CA LEU A 374 -13.46 20.61 -8.65
C LEU A 374 -14.16 21.85 -9.21
N GLU A 375 -15.48 21.78 -9.39
CA GLU A 375 -16.26 22.90 -9.94
C GLU A 375 -16.34 24.07 -8.96
N SER A 376 -16.41 23.80 -7.66
CA SER A 376 -16.45 24.83 -6.61
C SER A 376 -15.11 25.50 -6.30
N SER A 377 -14.00 24.92 -6.78
CA SER A 377 -12.64 25.44 -6.55
C SER A 377 -12.11 26.32 -7.68
N LYS A 378 -12.93 26.58 -8.70
CA LYS A 378 -12.68 27.60 -9.72
C LYS A 378 -13.14 28.96 -9.23
#